data_AF-A0A149VHE4-F1
#
_entry.id   AF-A0A149VHE4-F1
#
_cell.length_a   1.000
_cell.length_b   1.000
_cell.length_c   1.000
_cell.angle_alpha   90.00
_cell.angle_beta   90.00
_cell.angle_gamma   90.00
#
_symmetry.space_group_name_H-M   'P 1'
#
loop_
_entity.id
_entity.type
_entity.pdbx_description
1 polymer ?
#
loop_
_entity_poly.entity_id
_entity_poly.type
_entity_poly.pdbx_seq_one_letter_code
_entity_poly.pdbx_strand_id
1 'polypeptide(L)' 'MVNVASRCINEEATKLFLVLPLVNFLGYDTMNPDEVCPEHNADFSDKYKNRVDFAILKNKDPVIAIECKALEPFWKFTDE' A
#
# COMPACT_ATOMS: atom_id res chain seq x y z
N MET A 1 -7.39 19.21 -13.27
CA MET A 1 -7.06 17.91 -12.63
C MET A 1 -7.91 17.76 -11.38
N VAL A 2 -8.48 16.57 -11.16
CA VAL A 2 -9.20 16.28 -9.92
C VAL A 2 -8.15 16.07 -8.81
N ASN A 3 -8.26 16.79 -7.70
CA ASN A 3 -7.45 16.50 -6.51
C ASN A 3 -8.03 15.26 -5.82
N VAL A 4 -7.45 14.09 -6.12
CA VAL A 4 -7.88 12.79 -5.57
C VAL A 4 -7.40 12.64 -4.12
N ALA A 5 -6.21 13.17 -3.79
CA ALA A 5 -5.62 13.04 -2.47
C ALA A 5 -6.51 13.61 -1.36
N SER A 6 -7.11 14.78 -1.57
CA SER A 6 -8.04 15.38 -0.58
C SER A 6 -9.31 14.58 -0.31
N ARG A 7 -9.62 13.57 -1.15
CA ARG A 7 -10.77 12.68 -0.99
C ARG A 7 -10.41 11.35 -0.32
N CYS A 8 -9.11 11.06 -0.15
CA CYS A 8 -8.62 9.83 0.44
C CYS A 8 -8.46 9.96 1.96
N ILE A 9 -9.59 10.11 2.66
CA ILE A 9 -9.64 10.41 4.10
C ILE A 9 -9.45 9.19 5.00
N ASN A 10 -9.37 7.98 4.44
CA ASN A 10 -9.15 6.74 5.17
C ASN A 10 -8.11 5.86 4.45
N GLU A 11 -7.69 4.79 5.12
CA GLU A 11 -6.64 3.89 4.64
C GLU A 11 -7.06 3.19 3.34
N GLU A 12 -8.30 2.71 3.26
CA GLU A 12 -8.83 2.00 2.08
C GLU A 12 -8.84 2.88 0.82
N ALA A 13 -9.29 4.13 0.94
CA ALA A 13 -9.25 5.08 -0.18
C ALA A 13 -7.80 5.40 -0.59
N THR A 14 -6.87 5.44 0.37
CA THR A 14 -5.45 5.65 0.10
C THR A 14 -4.85 4.46 -0.67
N LYS A 15 -5.18 3.22 -0.26
CA LYS A 15 -4.79 2.00 -0.96
C LYS A 15 -5.25 2.04 -2.42
N LEU A 16 -6.55 2.27 -2.64
CA LEU A 16 -7.17 2.13 -3.96
C LEU A 16 -6.86 3.28 -4.93
N PHE A 17 -6.86 4.52 -4.44
CA PHE A 17 -6.82 5.70 -5.33
C PHE A 17 -5.45 6.39 -5.39
N LEU A 18 -4.53 6.07 -4.47
CA LEU A 18 -3.19 6.65 -4.45
C LEU A 18 -2.10 5.59 -4.63
N VAL A 19 -2.12 4.54 -3.81
CA VAL A 19 -1.06 3.53 -3.80
C VAL A 19 -1.17 2.57 -4.98
N LEU A 20 -2.34 1.99 -5.23
CA LEU A 20 -2.52 1.06 -6.36
C LEU A 20 -2.20 1.72 -7.72
N PRO A 21 -2.65 2.96 -8.01
CA PRO A 21 -2.24 3.64 -9.24
C PRO A 21 -0.75 3.95 -9.31
N LEU A 22 -0.09 4.23 -8.18
CA LEU A 22 1.36 4.41 -8.13
C LEU A 22 2.09 3.09 -8.44
N VAL A 23 1.65 1.97 -7.87
CA VAL A 23 2.21 0.64 -8.15
C VAL A 23 2.07 0.28 -9.63
N ASN A 24 0.89 0.52 -10.20
CA ASN A 24 0.65 0.36 -11.63
C ASN A 24 1.53 1.30 -12.48
N PHE A 25 1.72 2.55 -12.05
CA PHE A 25 2.59 3.50 -12.74
C PHE A 25 4.07 3.07 -12.74
N LEU A 26 4.53 2.38 -11.69
CA LEU A 26 5.88 1.79 -11.63
C LEU A 26 6.05 0.58 -12.56
N GLY A 27 4.98 0.12 -13.20
CA GLY A 27 5.01 -0.96 -14.19
C GLY A 27 4.64 -2.33 -13.65
N TYR A 28 4.17 -2.42 -12.40
CA TYR A 28 3.65 -3.67 -11.83
C TYR A 28 2.20 -3.91 -12.25
N ASP A 29 1.83 -5.16 -12.56
CA ASP A 29 0.45 -5.50 -12.88
C ASP A 29 -0.40 -5.64 -11.61
N THR A 30 -1.13 -4.57 -11.27
CA THR A 30 -2.03 -4.55 -10.11
C THR A 30 -3.28 -5.45 -10.26
N MET A 31 -3.52 -6.00 -11.45
CA MET A 31 -4.59 -6.96 -11.70
C MET A 31 -4.11 -8.42 -11.61
N ASN A 32 -2.80 -8.64 -11.50
CA ASN A 32 -2.19 -9.95 -11.36
C ASN A 32 -1.83 -10.23 -9.89
N PRO A 33 -2.57 -11.08 -9.17
CA PRO A 33 -2.29 -11.38 -7.76
C PRO A 33 -0.98 -12.16 -7.54
N ASP A 34 -0.42 -12.78 -8.59
CA ASP A 34 0.89 -13.43 -8.55
C ASP A 34 2.05 -12.43 -8.68
N GLU A 35 1.75 -11.16 -8.94
CA GLU A 35 2.72 -10.05 -9.00
C GLU A 35 2.44 -8.99 -7.93
N VAL A 36 1.19 -8.56 -7.76
CA VAL A 36 0.75 -7.63 -6.71
C VAL A 36 -0.31 -8.32 -5.85
N CYS A 37 0.13 -8.88 -4.73
CA CYS A 37 -0.71 -9.66 -3.82
C CYS A 37 -1.29 -8.78 -2.70
N PRO A 38 -2.61 -8.60 -2.60
CA PRO A 38 -3.23 -7.87 -1.50
C PRO A 38 -3.26 -8.70 -0.21
N GLU A 39 -3.23 -8.03 0.94
CA GLU A 39 -3.33 -8.63 2.27
C GLU A 39 -2.35 -9.80 2.53
N HIS A 40 -1.13 -9.68 2.02
CA HIS A 40 -0.13 -10.74 2.11
C HIS A 40 0.37 -10.88 3.55
N ASN A 41 0.54 -12.11 4.02
CA ASN A 41 1.21 -12.38 5.30
C ASN A 41 2.68 -11.96 5.22
N ALA A 42 3.10 -10.98 6.02
CA ALA A 42 4.47 -10.50 6.07
C ALA A 42 5.31 -11.32 7.06
N ASP A 43 5.31 -12.65 6.94
CA ASP A 43 6.11 -13.56 7.79
C ASP A 43 7.60 -13.49 7.39
N PHE A 44 8.17 -12.29 7.39
CA PHE A 44 9.57 -12.02 7.11
C PHE A 44 10.46 -12.33 8.35
N SER A 45 9.87 -12.41 9.55
CA SER A 45 10.52 -12.89 10.78
C SER A 45 9.51 -13.20 11.89
N ASP A 46 9.89 -14.04 12.87
CA ASP A 46 9.05 -14.41 14.04
C ASP A 46 8.55 -13.22 14.88
N LYS A 47 9.18 -12.04 14.77
CA LYS A 47 8.89 -10.84 15.56
C LYS A 47 7.84 -9.91 14.91
N TYR A 48 7.59 -10.06 13.60
CA TYR A 48 6.73 -9.14 12.83
C TYR A 48 5.69 -9.94 12.05
N LYS A 49 4.74 -10.57 12.74
CA LYS A 49 3.62 -11.34 12.16
C LYS A 49 2.45 -10.46 11.70
N ASN A 50 2.72 -9.37 11.01
CA ASN A 50 1.65 -8.48 10.57
C ASN A 50 1.31 -8.77 9.10
N ARG A 51 0.03 -8.73 8.73
CA ARG A 51 -0.34 -8.71 7.30
C ARG A 51 0.00 -7.33 6.76
N VAL A 52 0.47 -7.26 5.51
CA VAL A 52 0.72 -6.02 4.79
C VAL A 52 -0.39 -5.82 3.76
N ASP A 53 -0.68 -4.56 3.43
CA ASP A 53 -1.75 -4.22 2.49
C ASP A 53 -1.49 -4.76 1.08
N PHE A 54 -0.26 -4.61 0.60
CA PHE A 54 0.17 -5.20 -0.66
C PHE A 54 1.58 -5.78 -0.53
N ALA A 55 1.84 -6.88 -1.22
CA ALA A 55 3.18 -7.39 -1.47
C ALA A 55 3.43 -7.49 -2.97
N ILE A 56 4.60 -7.02 -3.40
CA ILE A 56 5.10 -7.28 -4.75
C ILE A 56 5.85 -8.61 -4.71
N LEU A 57 5.46 -9.52 -5.59
CA LEU A 57 6.02 -10.86 -5.71
C LEU A 57 6.94 -10.95 -6.93
N LYS A 58 8.07 -11.63 -6.77
CA LYS A 58 8.94 -12.02 -7.86
C LYS A 58 9.14 -13.52 -7.79
N ASN A 59 8.69 -14.26 -8.80
CA ASN A 59 8.70 -15.73 -8.80
C ASN A 59 7.98 -16.33 -7.58
N LYS A 60 6.87 -15.73 -7.14
CA LYS A 60 6.10 -16.09 -5.94
C LYS A 60 6.75 -15.76 -4.59
N ASP A 61 7.97 -15.24 -4.59
CA ASP A 61 8.62 -14.76 -3.37
C ASP A 61 8.33 -13.27 -3.15
N PRO A 62 7.88 -12.85 -1.97
CA PRO A 62 7.64 -11.45 -1.67
C PRO A 62 8.96 -10.67 -1.62
N VAL A 63 9.07 -9.62 -2.43
CA VAL A 63 10.28 -8.79 -2.57
C VAL A 63 10.09 -7.36 -2.07
N ILE A 64 8.86 -6.85 -2.06
CA ILE A 64 8.51 -5.53 -1.53
C ILE A 64 7.24 -5.67 -0.71
N ALA A 65 7.25 -5.17 0.52
CA ALA A 65 6.06 -5.01 1.35
C ALA A 65 5.59 -3.55 1.32
N ILE A 66 4.30 -3.34 1.17
CA ILE A 66 3.67 -2.01 1.13
C ILE A 66 2.60 -1.98 2.20
N GLU A 67 2.76 -1.04 3.14
CA GLU A 67 1.80 -0.73 4.18
C GLU A 67 1.30 0.70 3.96
N CYS A 68 -0.02 0.87 3.96
CA CYS A 68 -0.64 2.15 3.71
C CYS A 68 -1.12 2.77 5.04
N LYS A 69 -1.15 4.09 5.09
CA LYS A 69 -1.81 4.87 6.16
C LYS A 69 -2.68 5.92 5.51
N ALA A 70 -3.74 6.32 6.21
CA ALA A 70 -4.59 7.41 5.73
C ALA A 70 -3.77 8.69 5.55
N LEU A 71 -4.12 9.51 4.55
CA LEU A 71 -3.53 10.84 4.40
C LEU A 71 -3.95 11.71 5.58
N GLU A 72 -3.07 11.83 6.57
CA GLU A 72 -3.33 12.66 7.73
C GLU A 72 -3.07 14.14 7.42
N PRO A 73 -3.92 15.06 7.93
CA PRO A 73 -3.70 16.48 7.76
C PRO A 73 -2.39 16.91 8.42
N PHE A 74 -1.64 17.79 7.76
CA PHE A 74 -0.34 18.29 8.23
C PHE A 74 -0.38 18.84 9.68
N TRP A 75 -1.49 19.46 10.08
CA TRP A 75 -1.66 20.04 11.42
C TRP A 75 -1.75 19.00 12.55
N LYS A 76 -1.94 17.71 12.25
CA LYS A 76 -1.82 16.66 13.28
C LYS A 76 -0.37 16.41 13.74
N PHE A 77 0.62 16.90 12.99
CA PHE A 77 2.04 16.75 13.30
C PHE A 77 2.65 18.01 13.94
N THR A 78 1.83 19.03 14.26
CA THR A 78 2.27 20.31 14.81
C THR A 78 1.91 20.51 16.28
N ASP A 79 1.38 19.48 16.95
CA ASP A 79 1.02 19.51 18.38
C ASP A 79 2.13 18.98 19.32
N GLU A 80 3.40 18.99 18.87
CA GLU A 80 4.60 18.78 19.71
C GLU A 80 5.50 20.02 19.73
#